data_AF-A0A3D4E8B8-F1
#
_entry.id   AF-A0A3D4E8B8-F1
#
_cell.length_a   1.000
_cell.length_b   1.000
_cell.length_c   1.000
_cell.angle_alpha   90.00
_cell.angle_beta   90.00
_cell.angle_gamma   90.00
#
_symmetry.space_group_name_H-M   'P 1'
#
loop_
_entity.id
_entity.type
_entity.pdbx_description
1 polymer ?
#
loop_
_entity_poly.entity_id
_entity_poly.type
_entity_poly.pdbx_seq_one_letter_code
_entity_poly.pdbx_strand_id
1 'polypeptide(L)' 'MKLLIISDAWHPQINGVVRTYEYLAEEIEKAGHTVKVIGPADFKRTISMPGYSEIKLALWP' A
#
# COMPACT_ATOMS: atom_id res chain seq x y z
N MET A 1 -5.07 -3.60 18.34
CA MET A 1 -4.49 -2.25 18.09
C MET A 1 -4.94 -1.76 16.72
N LYS A 2 -4.82 -0.46 16.42
CA LYS A 2 -5.06 0.09 15.08
C LYS A 2 -3.71 0.37 14.41
N LEU A 3 -3.41 -0.32 13.32
CA LEU A 3 -2.17 -0.17 12.56
C LEU A 3 -2.46 0.45 11.20
N LEU A 4 -1.61 1.40 10.81
CA LEU A 4 -1.64 2.06 9.51
C LEU A 4 -0.31 1.80 8.79
N ILE A 5 -0.38 1.21 7.60
CA ILE A 5 0.77 0.99 6.73
C ILE A 5 0.67 2.00 5.58
N ILE A 6 1.73 2.76 5.34
CA ILE A 6 1.84 3.68 4.21
C ILE A 6 2.92 3.09 3.30
N SER A 7 2.56 2.82 2.05
CA SER A 7 3.42 2.14 1.09
C SER A 7 3.23 2.73 -0.31
N ASP A 8 4.30 2.79 -1.10
CA ASP A 8 4.22 3.05 -2.55
C ASP A 8 3.70 1.84 -3.33
N ALA A 9 3.79 0.64 -2.74
CA ALA A 9 3.27 -0.61 -3.25
C ALA A 9 2.00 -1.04 -2.50
N TRP A 10 0.85 -0.79 -3.13
CA TRP A 10 -0.45 -1.31 -2.71
C TRP A 10 -1.36 -1.52 -3.93
N HIS A 11 -2.56 -2.07 -3.71
CA HIS A 11 -3.56 -2.23 -4.76
C HIS A 11 -3.77 -0.93 -5.54
N PRO A 12 -3.88 -0.99 -6.89
CA PRO A 12 -4.06 -2.20 -7.72
C PRO A 12 -2.78 -2.94 -8.14
N GLN A 13 -1.60 -2.59 -7.61
CA GLN A 13 -0.37 -3.31 -7.95
C GLN A 13 -0.40 -4.75 -7.40
N ILE A 14 0.13 -5.73 -8.13
CA ILE A 14 0.12 -7.16 -7.74
C ILE A 14 1.56 -7.71 -7.71
N ASN A 15 2.45 -7.05 -6.98
CA ASN A 15 3.84 -7.47 -6.84
C ASN A 15 4.07 -8.26 -5.53
N GLY A 16 5.32 -8.69 -5.30
CA GLY A 16 5.68 -9.42 -4.09
C GLY A 16 5.46 -8.62 -2.80
N VAL A 17 5.63 -7.30 -2.83
CA VAL A 17 5.45 -6.41 -1.67
C VAL A 17 3.97 -6.36 -1.25
N VAL A 18 3.05 -6.22 -2.22
CA VAL A 18 1.61 -6.23 -1.94
C VAL A 18 1.20 -7.55 -1.29
N ARG A 19 1.68 -8.69 -1.80
CA ARG A 19 1.43 -10.00 -1.19
C ARG A 19 1.95 -10.10 0.24
N THR A 20 3.15 -9.58 0.51
CA THR A 20 3.69 -9.55 1.87
C THR A 20 2.78 -8.76 2.81
N TYR A 21 2.27 -7.60 2.37
CA TYR A 21 1.32 -6.82 3.18
C TYR A 21 -0.04 -7.49 3.35
N GLU A 22 -0.55 -8.20 2.34
CA GLU A 22 -1.79 -8.98 2.46
C GLU A 22 -1.65 -10.07 3.53
N TYR A 23 -0.59 -10.89 3.47
CA TYR A 23 -0.35 -11.92 4.49
C TYR A 23 -0.09 -11.32 5.88
N LEU A 24 0.67 -10.23 5.95
CA LEU A 24 0.92 -9.55 7.22
C LEU A 24 -0.39 -9.01 7.83
N ALA A 25 -1.24 -8.38 7.02
CA ALA A 25 -2.52 -7.88 7.45
C ALA A 25 -3.41 -9.01 7.95
N GLU A 26 -3.48 -10.12 7.21
CA GLU A 26 -4.25 -11.31 7.60
C GLU A 26 -3.81 -11.85 8.97
N GLU A 27 -2.51 -12.02 9.20
CA GLU A 27 -2.00 -12.54 10.49
C GLU A 27 -2.23 -11.56 11.65
N ILE A 28 -2.06 -10.25 11.41
CA ILE A 28 -2.34 -9.22 12.42
C ILE A 28 -3.84 -9.16 12.75
N GLU A 29 -4.70 -9.33 11.75
CA GLU A 29 -6.16 -9.38 11.93
C GLU A 29 -6.58 -10.62 12.71
N LYS A 30 -5.99 -11.79 12.42
CA LYS A 30 -6.16 -13.03 13.21
C LYS A 30 -5.76 -12.84 14.68
N ALA A 31 -4.74 -12.01 14.95
CA ALA A 31 -4.33 -11.66 16.31
C ALA A 31 -5.28 -10.66 17.01
N GLY A 32 -6.42 -10.28 16.41
CA GLY A 32 -7.41 -9.39 17.00
C GLY A 32 -7.04 -7.91 16.88
N HIS A 33 -6.27 -7.53 15.86
CA HIS A 33 -5.93 -6.15 15.56
C HIS A 33 -6.53 -5.72 14.22
N THR A 34 -6.51 -4.42 13.93
CA THR A 34 -7.04 -3.90 12.65
C THR A 34 -5.91 -3.27 11.86
N VAL A 35 -5.80 -3.60 10.57
CA VAL A 35 -4.82 -3.03 9.67
C VAL A 35 -5.52 -2.21 8.59
N LYS A 36 -4.99 -1.03 8.30
CA LYS A 36 -5.32 -0.28 7.09
C LYS A 36 -4.03 -0.03 6.33
N VAL A 37 -4.08 -0.21 5.02
CA VAL A 37 -2.98 0.19 4.13
C VAL A 37 -3.45 1.38 3.30
N ILE A 38 -2.59 2.39 3.17
CA ILE A 38 -2.75 3.52 2.26
C ILE A 38 -1.65 3.42 1.21
N GLY A 39 -2.07 3.42 -0.05
CA GLY A 39 -1.18 3.43 -1.21
C GLY A 39 -1.42 4.61 -2.14
N PRO A 40 -0.68 4.69 -3.26
CA PRO A 40 -0.80 5.79 -4.20
C PRO A 40 -2.21 5.94 -4.81
N ALA A 41 -2.93 4.82 -4.95
CA ALA A 41 -4.29 4.79 -5.51
C ALA A 41 -5.33 5.51 -4.62
N ASP A 42 -5.02 5.74 -3.34
CA ASP A 42 -5.88 6.48 -2.42
C ASP A 42 -5.84 8.01 -2.64
N PHE A 43 -4.92 8.49 -3.50
CA PHE A 43 -4.73 9.92 -3.78
C PHE A 43 -5.22 10.30 -5.18
N LYS A 44 -5.82 11.50 -5.29
CA LYS A 44 -6.41 11.99 -6.55
C LYS A 44 -5.40 12.21 -7.67
N ARG A 45 -4.15 12.51 -7.33
CA ARG A 45 -3.10 12.87 -8.28
C ARG A 45 -1.89 12.00 -8.03
N THR A 46 -1.52 11.24 -9.05
CA THR A 46 -0.30 10.44 -9.06
C THR A 46 0.44 10.62 -10.37
N ILE A 47 1.77 10.49 -10.31
CA ILE A 47 2.63 10.44 -11.50
C ILE A 47 3.50 9.19 -11.46
N SER A 48 3.88 8.68 -12.62
CA SER A 48 4.88 7.61 -12.71
C SER A 48 6.27 8.16 -12.36
N MET A 49 7.03 7.40 -11.56
CA MET A 49 8.39 7.78 -11.19
C MET A 49 9.31 7.77 -12.42
N PRO A 50 10.17 8.78 -12.61
CA PRO A 50 11.19 8.76 -13.66
C PRO A 50 12.10 7.52 -13.52
N GLY A 51 12.24 6.75 -14.59
CA GLY A 51 13.05 5.51 -14.60
C GLY A 51 12.34 4.25 -14.10
N TYR A 52 11.24 4.36 -13.35
CA TYR A 52 10.45 3.23 -12.85
C TYR A 52 8.96 3.54 -12.95
N SER A 53 8.42 3.37 -14.15
CA SER A 53 7.06 3.81 -14.50
C SER A 53 5.95 3.12 -13.70
N GLU A 54 6.23 1.94 -13.16
CA GLU A 54 5.37 1.11 -12.32
C GLU A 54 5.18 1.68 -10.90
N ILE A 55 6.09 2.52 -10.43
CA ILE A 55 5.98 3.19 -9.14
C ILE A 55 5.15 4.46 -9.33
N LYS A 56 4.05 4.57 -8.59
CA LYS A 56 3.17 5.73 -8.59
C LYS A 56 3.49 6.62 -7.40
N LEU A 57 3.89 7.86 -7.67
CA LEU A 57 4.15 8.87 -6.66
C LEU A 57 2.88 9.68 -6.42
N ALA A 58 2.40 9.74 -5.17
CA ALA A 58 1.30 10.61 -4.79
C ALA A 58 1.73 12.09 -4.76
N LEU A 59 0.92 12.96 -5.36
CA LEU A 59 1.15 14.40 -5.38
C LEU A 59 0.06 15.13 -4.59
N TRP A 60 0.47 16.05 -3.73
CA TRP A 60 -0.42 16.77 -2.80
C TRP A 60 -1.28 15.85 -1.91
N PRO A 61 -0.62 14.98 -1.09
CA PRO A 61 -1.28 14.05 -0.18
C PRO A 61 -1.91 14.72 1.05
#